data_AF-X1IX89-F1
#
_entry.id   AF-X1IX89-F1
#
_cell.length_a   1.000
_cell.length_b   1.000
_cell.length_c   1.000
_cell.angle_alpha   90.00
_cell.angle_beta   90.00
_cell.angle_gamma   90.00
#
_symmetry.space_group_name_H-M   'P 1'
#
loop_
_entity.id
_entity.type
_entity.pdbx_description
1 polymer ?
#
loop_
_entity_poly.entity_id
_entity_poly.type
_entity_poly.pdbx_seq_one_letter_code
_entity_poly.pdbx_strand_id
1 'polypeptide(L)'
;GAFTHAEATVTVVDNENAPVPSATVYGHWENATSDSDSGPTDGNGQVTLQSDTVKKAPSGIMFTFVVDDITKDGWIYDPNANVENSDSITVP
;
A
#
# COMPACT_ATOMS: atom_id res chain seq x y z
N GLY A 1 -7.78 22.76 -12.84
CA GLY A 1 -6.61 21.99 -13.34
C GLY A 1 -6.76 20.58 -12.83
N ALA A 2 -6.34 19.57 -13.59
CA ALA A 2 -6.48 18.18 -13.19
C ALA A 2 -5.71 17.87 -11.91
N PHE A 3 -6.23 16.93 -11.16
CA PHE A 3 -5.70 16.41 -9.90
C PHE A 3 -5.50 14.91 -10.09
N THR A 4 -4.31 14.41 -9.77
CA THR A 4 -3.92 13.01 -9.98
C THR A 4 -3.42 12.44 -8.66
N HIS A 5 -3.86 11.23 -8.32
CA HIS A 5 -3.39 10.43 -7.18
C HIS A 5 -3.24 8.98 -7.64
N ALA A 6 -2.64 8.14 -6.80
CA ALA A 6 -2.55 6.70 -7.00
C ALA A 6 -3.28 5.95 -5.89
N GLU A 7 -3.73 4.74 -6.22
CA GLU A 7 -4.28 3.77 -5.28
C GLU A 7 -3.38 2.53 -5.26
N ALA A 8 -3.00 2.07 -4.08
CA ALA A 8 -2.25 0.84 -3.88
C ALA A 8 -3.12 -0.15 -3.11
N THR A 9 -3.38 -1.31 -3.71
CA THR A 9 -4.11 -2.40 -3.06
C THR A 9 -3.11 -3.44 -2.55
N VAL A 10 -3.02 -3.57 -1.23
CA VAL A 10 -2.16 -4.55 -0.55
C VAL A 10 -2.99 -5.76 -0.19
N THR A 11 -2.49 -6.96 -0.51
CA THR A 11 -3.08 -8.24 -0.10
C THR A 11 -2.20 -8.89 0.96
N VAL A 12 -2.78 -9.20 2.12
CA VAL A 12 -2.12 -9.87 3.24
C VAL A 12 -2.66 -11.29 3.38
N VAL A 13 -1.75 -12.27 3.33
CA VAL A 13 -2.05 -13.69 3.49
C VAL A 13 -1.16 -14.30 4.57
N ASP A 14 -1.59 -15.43 5.13
CA ASP A 14 -0.76 -16.26 6.01
C ASP A 14 0.12 -17.25 5.22
N ASN A 15 0.83 -18.11 5.95
CA ASN A 15 1.73 -19.11 5.39
C ASN A 15 1.01 -20.22 4.58
N GLU A 16 -0.30 -20.34 4.69
CA GLU A 16 -1.14 -21.26 3.91
C GLU A 16 -1.79 -20.56 2.70
N ASN A 17 -1.43 -19.29 2.45
CA ASN A 17 -2.05 -18.37 1.47
C ASN A 17 -3.52 -18.06 1.78
N ALA A 18 -3.97 -18.21 3.03
CA ALA A 18 -5.30 -17.79 3.42
C ALA A 18 -5.32 -16.26 3.68
N PRO A 19 -6.37 -15.53 3.25
CA PRO A 19 -6.47 -14.10 3.46
C PRO A 19 -6.56 -13.76 4.94
N VAL A 20 -5.81 -12.73 5.37
CA VAL A 20 -5.78 -12.29 6.77
C VAL A 20 -6.60 -11.01 6.93
N PRO A 21 -7.85 -11.08 7.42
CA PRO A 21 -8.67 -9.90 7.65
C PRO A 21 -8.23 -9.14 8.91
N SER A 22 -8.53 -7.83 8.97
CA SER A 22 -8.26 -6.97 10.13
C SER A 22 -6.79 -6.93 10.55
N ALA A 23 -5.87 -7.12 9.61
CA ALA A 23 -4.47 -6.76 9.77
C ALA A 23 -4.30 -5.30 9.35
N THR A 24 -3.73 -4.46 10.21
CA THR A 24 -3.47 -3.06 9.84
C THR A 24 -2.15 -2.98 9.12
N VAL A 25 -2.19 -2.58 7.85
CA VAL A 25 -1.01 -2.31 7.02
C VAL A 25 -0.62 -0.86 7.20
N TYR A 26 0.67 -0.60 7.35
CA TYR A 26 1.29 0.72 7.34
C TYR A 26 2.25 0.82 6.17
N GLY A 27 2.23 1.95 5.48
CA GLY A 27 3.19 2.21 4.43
C GLY A 27 3.29 3.69 4.10
N HIS A 28 4.19 3.99 3.17
CA HIS A 28 4.43 5.34 2.69
C HIS A 28 4.50 5.39 1.18
N TRP A 29 4.18 6.56 0.66
CA TRP A 29 4.36 6.91 -0.74
C TRP A 29 5.71 7.56 -0.96
N GLU A 30 6.30 7.30 -2.12
CA GLU A 30 7.51 7.94 -2.60
C GLU A 30 7.29 8.52 -4.01
N ASN A 31 8.27 9.33 -4.45
CA ASN A 31 8.34 9.97 -5.76
C ASN A 31 7.35 11.12 -5.96
N ALA A 32 6.16 10.86 -6.51
CA ALA A 32 5.17 11.90 -6.80
C ALA A 32 4.61 12.55 -5.52
N THR A 33 4.57 11.79 -4.43
CA THR A 33 4.18 12.24 -3.09
C THR A 33 5.12 11.64 -2.04
N SER A 34 4.91 11.98 -0.77
CA SER A 34 5.78 11.56 0.35
C SER A 34 5.00 11.36 1.65
N ASP A 35 3.71 11.03 1.52
CA ASP A 35 2.76 10.84 2.62
C ASP A 35 2.77 9.39 3.12
N SER A 36 2.13 9.16 4.26
CA SER A 36 2.02 7.84 4.88
C SER A 36 0.57 7.50 5.11
N ASP A 37 0.22 6.25 4.82
CA ASP A 37 -1.14 5.73 4.92
C ASP A 37 -1.17 4.43 5.70
N SER A 38 -2.32 4.16 6.31
CA SER A 38 -2.57 2.88 6.96
C SER A 38 -4.04 2.51 6.95
N GLY A 39 -4.32 1.22 7.03
CA GLY A 39 -5.69 0.73 7.09
C GLY A 39 -5.78 -0.76 7.41
N PRO A 40 -6.91 -1.20 7.99
CA PRO A 40 -7.15 -2.61 8.22
C PRO A 40 -7.54 -3.32 6.92
N THR A 41 -7.07 -4.55 6.74
CA THR A 41 -7.53 -5.42 5.67
C THR A 41 -8.99 -5.85 5.86
N ASP A 42 -9.69 -6.00 4.75
CA ASP A 42 -11.07 -6.47 4.68
C ASP A 42 -11.17 -8.00 4.81
N GLY A 43 -12.37 -8.56 4.60
CA GLY A 43 -12.60 -10.01 4.66
C GLY A 43 -11.81 -10.84 3.63
N ASN A 44 -11.28 -10.20 2.59
CA ASN A 44 -10.44 -10.82 1.57
C ASN A 44 -8.94 -10.60 1.82
N GLY A 45 -8.57 -10.08 3.00
CA GLY A 45 -7.18 -9.76 3.33
C GLY A 45 -6.64 -8.55 2.56
N GLN A 46 -7.51 -7.69 2.02
CA GLN A 46 -7.10 -6.57 1.18
C GLN A 46 -7.33 -5.22 1.84
N VAL A 47 -6.42 -4.28 1.59
CA VAL A 47 -6.60 -2.86 1.93
C VAL A 47 -6.16 -2.01 0.74
N THR A 48 -6.95 -0.99 0.41
CA THR A 48 -6.58 0.01 -0.60
C THR A 48 -6.21 1.31 0.10
N LEU A 49 -5.00 1.80 -0.16
CA LEU A 49 -4.45 3.05 0.37
C LEU A 49 -4.28 4.03 -0.78
N GLN A 50 -4.49 5.32 -0.52
CA GLN A 50 -4.58 6.33 -1.56
C GLN A 50 -3.60 7.45 -1.26
N SER A 51 -2.71 7.74 -2.21
CA SER A 51 -1.74 8.82 -2.07
C SER A 51 -2.42 10.18 -1.94
N ASP A 52 -1.64 11.14 -1.45
CA ASP A 52 -1.89 12.54 -1.67
C ASP A 52 -2.03 12.88 -3.17
N THR A 53 -2.61 14.04 -3.45
CA THR A 53 -2.95 14.46 -4.81
C THR A 53 -1.96 15.47 -5.37
N VAL A 54 -1.44 15.20 -6.57
CA VAL A 54 -0.59 16.12 -7.34
C VAL A 54 -1.45 16.90 -8.34
N LYS A 55 -1.42 18.24 -8.24
CA LYS A 55 -2.11 19.14 -9.18
C LYS A 55 -1.28 19.32 -10.45
N LYS A 56 -1.90 19.08 -11.61
CA LYS A 56 -1.24 19.10 -12.93
C LYS A 56 0.01 18.19 -12.95
N ALA A 57 -0.15 16.95 -12.50
CA ALA A 57 0.92 15.95 -12.54
C ALA A 57 1.47 15.82 -13.98
N PRO A 58 2.80 15.92 -14.18
CA PRO A 58 3.39 15.69 -15.49
C PRO A 58 3.33 14.20 -15.86
N SER A 59 3.16 13.89 -17.14
CA SER A 59 3.35 12.53 -17.66
C SER A 59 4.77 12.04 -17.34
N GLY A 60 4.91 10.78 -16.99
CA GLY A 60 6.17 10.17 -16.58
C GLY A 60 6.52 10.30 -15.09
N ILE A 61 5.75 11.04 -14.29
CA ILE A 61 5.94 11.01 -12.82
C ILE A 61 5.43 9.67 -12.26
N MET A 62 6.15 9.15 -11.27
CA MET A 62 5.88 7.85 -10.67
C MET A 62 5.31 8.02 -9.27
N PHE A 63 4.32 7.22 -8.90
CA PHE A 63 3.88 7.02 -7.52
C PHE A 63 4.38 5.64 -7.11
N THR A 64 5.06 5.55 -5.98
CA THR A 64 5.52 4.27 -5.42
C THR A 64 4.94 4.13 -4.04
N PHE A 65 4.33 2.99 -3.73
CA PHE A 65 3.89 2.66 -2.40
C PHE A 65 4.81 1.59 -1.81
N VAL A 66 5.24 1.77 -0.56
CA VAL A 66 6.10 0.85 0.18
C VAL A 66 5.42 0.45 1.47
N VAL A 67 5.34 -0.85 1.74
CA VAL A 67 4.85 -1.41 3.01
C VAL A 67 5.97 -1.35 4.04
N ASP A 68 5.69 -0.67 5.16
CA ASP A 68 6.63 -0.51 6.28
C ASP A 68 6.41 -1.55 7.36
N ASP A 69 5.15 -1.80 7.73
CA ASP A 69 4.78 -2.69 8.84
C ASP A 69 3.36 -3.24 8.68
N ILE A 70 3.09 -4.37 9.33
CA ILE A 70 1.75 -4.97 9.45
C ILE A 70 1.52 -5.38 10.89
N THR A 71 0.43 -4.93 11.49
CA THR A 71 0.06 -5.29 12.87
C THR A 71 -1.27 -6.01 12.94
N LYS A 72 -1.36 -7.03 13.80
CA LYS A 72 -2.61 -7.74 14.10
C LYS A 72 -2.50 -8.39 15.48
N ASP A 73 -3.55 -8.27 16.30
CA ASP A 73 -3.56 -8.82 17.65
C ASP A 73 -3.32 -10.34 17.66
N GLY A 74 -2.29 -10.76 18.38
CA GLY A 74 -1.90 -12.18 18.50
C GLY A 74 -1.05 -12.71 17.35
N TRP A 75 -0.66 -11.86 16.39
CA TRP A 75 0.20 -12.23 15.27
C TRP A 75 1.57 -11.55 15.39
N ILE A 76 2.58 -12.19 14.82
CA ILE A 76 3.91 -11.61 14.65
C ILE A 76 4.11 -11.45 13.15
N TYR A 77 4.32 -10.21 12.72
CA TYR A 77 4.65 -9.93 11.33
C TYR A 77 6.11 -10.31 11.05
N ASP A 78 6.32 -11.09 9.99
CA ASP A 78 7.65 -11.44 9.48
C ASP A 78 7.86 -10.77 8.11
N PRO A 79 8.58 -9.64 8.05
CA PRO A 79 8.81 -8.93 6.78
C PRO A 79 9.66 -9.74 5.79
N ASN A 80 10.42 -10.75 6.25
CA ASN A 80 11.20 -11.61 5.34
C ASN A 80 10.31 -12.62 4.59
N ALA A 81 9.07 -12.82 5.04
CA ALA A 81 8.10 -13.68 4.39
C ALA A 81 7.31 -12.96 3.28
N ASN A 82 7.46 -11.64 3.13
CA ASN A 82 6.82 -10.90 2.05
C ASN A 82 7.29 -11.39 0.68
N VAL A 83 6.34 -11.64 -0.22
CA VAL A 83 6.64 -11.87 -1.65
C VAL A 83 6.98 -10.55 -2.33
N GLU A 84 6.33 -9.47 -1.92
CA GLU A 84 6.49 -8.11 -2.42
C GLU A 84 6.18 -7.12 -1.31
N ASN A 85 6.89 -5.99 -1.28
CA ASN A 85 6.70 -4.94 -0.27
C ASN A 85 6.65 -3.52 -0.88
N SER A 86 6.72 -3.40 -2.20
CA SER A 86 6.59 -2.10 -2.87
C SER A 86 6.14 -2.29 -4.31
N ASP A 87 5.29 -1.41 -4.81
CA ASP A 87 4.92 -1.36 -6.24
C ASP A 87 4.78 0.10 -6.69
N SER A 88 4.78 0.34 -8.00
CA SER A 88 4.78 1.68 -8.58
C SER A 88 3.94 1.80 -9.86
N ILE A 89 3.38 2.98 -10.07
CA ILE A 89 2.65 3.33 -11.29
C ILE A 89 3.11 4.69 -11.83
N THR A 90 3.19 4.79 -13.16
CA THR A 90 3.58 6.02 -13.86
C THR A 90 2.37 6.70 -14.47
N VAL A 91 2.30 8.03 -14.34
CA VAL A 91 1.27 8.83 -15.01
C VAL A 91 1.46 8.77 -16.53
N PRO A 92 0.43 8.36 -17.30
CA PRO A 92 0.51 8.24 -18.76
C PRO A 92 0.72 9.58 -19.47
#